data_AF-A0A3D0X2T7-F1
#
_entry.id   AF-A0A3D0X2T7-F1
#
_cell.length_a   1.000
_cell.length_b   1.000
_cell.length_c   1.000
_cell.angle_alpha   90.00
_cell.angle_beta   90.00
_cell.angle_gamma   90.00
#
_symmetry.space_group_name_H-M   'P 1'
#
loop_
_entity.id
_entity.type
_entity.pdbx_description
1 polymer ?
#
loop_
_entity_poly.entity_id
_entity_poly.type
_entity_poly.pdbx_seq_one_letter_code
_entity_poly.pdbx_strand_id
1 'polypeptide(L)' 'FTSLDKKAFPLLRYRTRDICVLNREQCSCGRTHVRMMKPKGRSDDMLIIRGVNV' A
#
# COMPACT_ATOMS: atom_id res chain seq x y z
N PHE A 1 6.57 2.12 0.86
CA PHE A 1 6.86 0.88 1.59
C PHE A 1 8.32 0.86 2.02
N THR A 2 8.59 0.34 3.21
CA THR A 2 9.95 0.07 3.69
C THR A 2 10.01 -1.39 4.11
N SER A 3 10.97 -2.14 3.59
CA SER A 3 11.20 -3.53 4.00
C SER A 3 11.93 -3.53 5.34
N LEU A 4 11.37 -4.22 6.34
CA LEU A 4 11.98 -4.30 7.68
C LEU A 4 12.94 -5.48 7.84
N ASP A 5 12.63 -6.63 7.23
CA ASP A 5 13.39 -7.89 7.45
C ASP A 5 13.90 -8.53 6.14
N LYS A 6 13.77 -7.84 4.99
CA LYS A 6 14.20 -8.36 3.70
C LYS A 6 15.71 -8.15 3.50
N LYS A 7 16.50 -9.23 3.50
CA LYS A 7 17.97 -9.19 3.38
C LYS A 7 18.47 -8.94 1.95
N ALA A 8 17.83 -9.52 0.95
CA ALA A 8 18.19 -9.31 -0.46
C ALA A 8 17.21 -8.32 -1.11
N PHE A 9 17.72 -7.20 -1.63
CA PHE A 9 16.94 -6.07 -2.19
C PHE A 9 15.95 -5.43 -1.19
N PRO A 10 16.45 -4.78 -0.11
CA PRO A 10 15.60 -4.00 0.78
C PRO A 10 15.06 -2.77 0.05
N LEU A 11 13.76 -2.52 0.16
CA LEU A 11 13.15 -1.29 -0.32
C LEU A 11 13.12 -0.26 0.80
N LEU A 12 13.62 0.95 0.55
CA LEU A 12 13.57 2.05 1.50
C LEU A 12 12.66 3.15 0.97
N ARG A 13 11.58 3.45 1.70
CA ARG A 13 10.60 4.50 1.36
C ARG A 13 10.12 4.44 -0.10
N TYR A 14 9.96 3.23 -0.64
CA TYR A 14 9.52 3.01 -2.01
C TYR A 14 8.14 3.64 -2.25
N ARG A 15 8.04 4.46 -3.29
CA ARG A 15 6.85 5.23 -3.65
C ARG A 15 5.99 4.46 -4.63
N THR A 16 4.88 3.88 -4.18
CA THR A 16 4.00 3.08 -5.07
C THR A 16 3.05 3.91 -5.91
N ARG A 17 2.80 5.16 -5.51
CA ARG A 17 1.89 6.08 -6.20
C ARG A 17 0.42 5.63 -6.18
N ASP A 18 0.08 4.67 -5.34
CA ASP A 18 -1.32 4.31 -5.08
C ASP A 18 -2.01 5.40 -4.26
N ILE A 19 -3.25 5.71 -4.63
CA ILE A 19 -4.12 6.62 -3.89
C ILE A 19 -5.02 5.78 -2.98
N CYS A 20 -4.87 5.97 -1.67
CA CYS A 20 -5.61 5.24 -0.64
C CYS A 20 -5.84 6.11 0.60
N VAL A 21 -6.71 5.63 1.51
CA VAL A 21 -6.98 6.25 2.81
C VAL A 21 -6.50 5.32 3.92
N LEU A 22 -5.87 5.92 4.93
CA LEU A 22 -5.44 5.22 6.15
C LEU A 22 -6.41 5.53 7.30
N ASN A 23 -7.07 4.50 7.81
CA ASN A 23 -7.94 4.57 8.98
C ASN A 23 -7.15 4.15 10.23
N ARG A 24 -7.23 4.99 11.28
CA ARG A 24 -6.57 4.81 12.58
C ARG A 24 -7.54 4.39 13.70
N GLU A 25 -8.82 4.20 13.38
CA GLU A 25 -9.83 3.72 14.32
C GLU A 25 -9.54 2.29 14.79
N GLN A 26 -10.03 1.99 15.99
CA GLN A 26 -9.91 0.65 16.56
C GLN A 26 -10.64 -0.38 15.70
N CYS A 27 -9.96 -1.48 15.41
CA CYS A 27 -10.55 -2.58 14.66
C CYS A 27 -11.28 -3.53 15.60
N SER A 28 -12.45 -4.04 15.18
CA SER A 28 -13.20 -5.06 15.91
C SER A 28 -12.41 -6.35 16.16
N CYS A 29 -11.37 -6.64 15.36
CA CYS A 29 -10.48 -7.78 15.59
C CYS A 29 -9.42 -7.58 16.69
N GLY A 30 -9.36 -6.41 17.33
CA GLY A 30 -8.43 -6.11 18.42
C GLY A 30 -7.00 -5.73 18.01
N ARG A 31 -6.64 -5.83 16.72
CA ARG A 31 -5.33 -5.38 16.23
C ARG A 31 -5.19 -3.86 16.29
N THR A 32 -4.01 -3.38 16.65
CA THR A 32 -3.65 -1.96 16.80
C THR A 32 -2.99 -1.34 15.56
N HIS A 33 -2.88 -2.10 14.46
CA HIS A 33 -2.29 -1.61 13.22
C HIS A 33 -3.21 -0.60 12.51
N VAL A 34 -2.60 0.38 11.85
CA VAL A 34 -3.31 1.28 10.93
C VAL A 34 -3.90 0.46 9.78
N ARG A 35 -5.16 0.69 9.46
CA ARG A 35 -5.88 -0.01 8.39
C ARG A 35 -5.81 0.80 7.11
N MET A 36 -5.36 0.18 6.03
CA MET A 36 -5.37 0.78 4.70
C MET A 36 -6.62 0.32 3.96
N MET A 37 -7.42 1.27 3.45
CA MET A 37 -8.53 0.95 2.56
C MET A 37 -8.01 0.48 1.19
N LYS A 38 -8.85 -0.22 0.44
CA LYS A 38 -8.52 -0.66 -0.91
C LYS A 38 -8.04 0.55 -1.74
N PRO A 39 -6.89 0.46 -2.44
CA PRO A 39 -6.43 1.51 -3.34
C PRO A 39 -7.52 1.86 -4.35
N LYS A 40 -7.82 3.16 -4.49
CA LYS A 40 -8.85 3.67 -5.40
C LYS A 40 -8.32 3.86 -6.82
N GLY A 41 -7.02 4.08 -6.96
CA GLY A 41 -6.36 4.31 -8.23
C GLY A 41 -4.89 4.64 -8.04
N ARG A 42 -4.27 5.12 -9.10
CA ARG A 42 -2.87 5.55 -9.11
C ARG A 42 -2.76 7.05 -9.39
N SER A 43 -1.70 7.64 -8.87
CA SER A 43 -1.38 9.06 -9.07
C SER A 43 -0.57 9.32 -10.34
N ASP A 44 -0.20 8.27 -11.07
CA ASP A 44 0.46 8.35 -12.36
C ASP A 44 -0.42 7.71 -13.44
N ASP A 45 0.00 7.82 -14.70
CA ASP A 45 -0.76 7.38 -15.88
C ASP A 45 -0.80 5.85 -16.06
N MET A 46 -0.33 5.12 -15.06
CA MET A 46 -0.20 3.67 -15.09
C MET A 46 -1.57 3.02 -14.89
N LEU A 47 -2.02 2.29 -15.90
CA LEU A 47 -3.34 1.66 -15.90
C LEU A 47 -3.25 0.21 -15.46
N ILE A 48 -4.10 -0.20 -14.53
CA ILE A 48 -4.25 -1.61 -14.16
C ILE A 48 -5.40 -2.19 -15.00
N ILE A 49 -5.07 -2.82 -16.13
CA ILE A 49 -6.05 -3.48 -17.01
C ILE A 49 -5.97 -4.98 -16.73
N ARG A 50 -7.08 -5.56 -16.23
CA ARG A 50 -7.18 -7.00 -15.89
C ARG A 50 -6.04 -7.51 -14.98
N GLY A 51 -5.59 -6.67 -14.04
CA GLY A 51 -4.52 -7.02 -13.09
C GLY A 51 -3.10 -6.90 -13.65
N VAL A 52 -2.96 -6.46 -14.91
CA VAL A 52 -1.67 -6.17 -15.53
C VAL A 52 -1.43 -4.67 -15.50
N ASN A 53 -0.21 -4.34 -15.07
CA ASN A 53 0.36 -3.02 -15.04
C ASN A 53 0.81 -2.62 -16.46
N VAL A 54 0.14 -1.63 -17.05
CA VAL A 54 0.45 -1.08 -18.39
C VAL A 54 0.90 0.36 -18.27
#